data_AF-A0A8H7GX11-F1
#
_entry.id   AF-A0A8H7GX11-F1
#
_cell.length_a   1.000
_cell.length_b   1.000
_cell.length_c   1.000
_cell.angle_alpha   90.00
_cell.angle_beta   90.00
_cell.angle_gamma   90.00
#
_symmetry.space_group_name_H-M   'P 1'
#
loop_
_entity.id
_entity.type
_entity.pdbx_description
1 polymer ?
#
loop_
_entity_poly.entity_id
_entity_poly.type
_entity_poly.pdbx_seq_one_letter_code
_entity_poly.pdbx_strand_id
1 'polypeptide(L)'
;MHALKKKSGLRDKATKNSSLASKIEQFRRDQQPAAEYHDENPLLKLLKVTKKDKMQAKTNSFNERLAQKATFNLSGGVLKSALRRRKRKEKEQLKPKMDDLLSSLPASTVNVVDASSWKKMEFVKATSAKPSNMPNPQKHSGHTKLLEAENQHFSRVLQDRLFQQSPFAALKQAIALKKQ
;
A
#
# COMPACT_ATOMS: atom_id res chain seq x y z
N MET A 1 -1.34 4.66 39.31
CA MET A 1 -1.19 5.89 38.50
C MET A 1 -0.41 5.56 37.23
N HIS A 2 -1.07 5.21 36.12
CA HIS A 2 -0.37 4.95 34.86
C HIS A 2 -0.25 6.23 34.03
N ALA A 3 0.99 6.67 33.79
CA ALA A 3 1.28 7.85 32.99
C ALA A 3 0.96 7.60 31.50
N LEU A 4 0.11 8.46 30.92
CA LEU A 4 -0.26 8.42 29.50
C LEU A 4 0.93 8.82 28.63
N LYS A 5 1.47 7.87 27.87
CA LYS A 5 2.57 8.07 26.91
C LYS A 5 2.10 8.99 25.77
N LYS A 6 2.57 10.25 25.78
CA LYS A 6 2.24 11.25 24.73
C LYS A 6 2.74 10.76 23.38
N LYS A 7 1.84 10.70 22.38
CA LYS A 7 2.16 10.29 21.00
C LYS A 7 2.93 11.43 20.33
N SER A 8 4.11 11.16 19.78
CA SER A 8 4.93 12.18 19.10
C SER A 8 4.27 12.64 17.81
N GLY A 9 4.07 13.96 17.68
CA GLY A 9 3.44 14.58 16.52
C GLY A 9 4.37 14.60 15.32
N LEU A 10 3.81 14.90 14.14
CA LEU A 10 4.61 15.12 12.93
C LEU A 10 5.66 16.23 13.12
N ARG A 11 5.33 17.25 13.92
CA ARG A 11 6.24 18.35 14.29
C ARG A 11 7.43 17.85 15.10
N ASP A 12 7.21 17.00 16.10
CA ASP A 12 8.29 16.42 16.93
C ASP A 12 9.21 15.48 16.14
N LYS A 13 8.69 14.86 15.07
CA LYS A 13 9.49 14.02 14.17
C LYS A 13 10.32 14.86 13.20
N ALA A 14 9.78 15.99 12.73
CA ALA A 14 10.48 16.90 11.83
C ALA A 14 11.67 17.60 12.52
N THR A 15 11.52 18.02 13.78
CA THR A 15 12.60 18.66 14.56
C THR A 15 13.77 17.71 14.87
N LYS A 16 13.48 16.42 15.07
CA LYS A 16 14.52 15.40 15.25
C LYS A 16 15.34 15.20 13.96
N ASN A 17 14.68 15.16 12.80
CA ASN A 17 15.36 15.02 11.52
C ASN A 17 16.24 16.24 11.16
N SER A 18 15.81 17.46 11.50
CA SER A 18 16.64 18.66 11.25
C SER A 18 17.90 18.68 12.11
N SER A 19 17.83 18.21 13.37
CA SER A 19 18.99 18.15 14.27
C SER A 19 20.06 17.14 13.83
N LEU A 20 19.64 16.08 13.16
CA LEU A 20 20.52 15.04 12.62
C LEU A 20 21.20 15.53 11.33
N ALA A 21 20.45 16.23 10.47
CA ALA A 21 21.00 16.84 9.26
C ALA A 21 22.09 17.88 9.56
N SER A 22 21.87 18.76 10.55
CA SER A 22 22.87 19.77 10.94
C SER A 22 24.14 19.15 11.51
N LYS A 23 24.02 18.06 12.29
CA LYS A 23 25.18 17.32 12.83
C LYS A 23 25.96 16.59 11.73
N ILE A 24 25.28 16.01 10.75
CA ILE A 24 25.93 15.36 9.61
C ILE A 24 26.68 16.37 8.75
N GLU A 25 26.11 17.56 8.52
CA GLU A 25 26.80 18.63 7.79
C GLU A 25 28.04 19.14 8.51
N GLN A 26 27.98 19.31 9.84
CA GLN A 26 29.12 19.75 10.63
C GLN A 26 30.25 18.71 10.59
N PHE A 27 29.92 17.42 10.77
CA PHE A 27 30.90 16.34 10.69
C PHE A 27 31.53 16.20 9.29
N ARG A 28 30.78 16.51 8.23
CA ARG A 28 31.31 16.54 6.85
C ARG A 28 32.25 17.71 6.60
N ARG A 29 32.05 18.87 7.25
CA ARG A 29 33.00 19.99 7.16
C ARG A 29 34.29 19.70 7.91
N ASP A 30 34.19 19.06 9.06
CA ASP A 30 35.35 18.75 9.91
C ASP A 30 36.28 17.68 9.29
N GLN A 31 35.79 16.90 8.32
CA GLN A 31 36.58 15.87 7.61
C GLN A 31 37.16 16.29 6.26
N GLN A 32 36.97 17.54 5.81
CA GLN A 32 37.61 18.02 4.57
C GLN A 32 38.93 18.74 4.91
N PRO A 33 40.06 18.40 4.28
CA PRO A 33 41.29 19.17 4.42
C PRO A 33 41.05 20.59 3.92
N ALA A 34 41.63 21.58 4.60
CA ALA A 34 41.47 23.00 4.33
C ALA A 34 41.80 23.32 2.86
N ALA A 35 40.79 23.34 2.00
CA ALA A 35 40.91 23.84 0.66
C ALA A 35 41.05 25.36 0.72
N GLU A 36 42.03 25.90 -0.01
CA GLU A 36 42.29 27.32 -0.20
C GLU A 36 40.99 28.13 -0.30
N TYR A 37 40.82 29.03 0.65
CA TYR A 37 39.79 30.07 0.59
C TYR A 37 40.21 31.08 -0.47
N HIS A 38 39.68 30.95 -1.68
CA HIS A 38 39.51 32.11 -2.52
C HIS A 38 38.31 32.89 -1.98
N ASP A 39 38.56 34.12 -1.52
CA ASP A 39 37.53 35.10 -1.16
C ASP A 39 36.79 35.55 -2.42
N GLU A 40 36.00 34.64 -2.98
CA GLU A 40 35.07 34.95 -4.04
C GLU A 40 33.94 35.79 -3.44
N ASN A 41 33.68 36.95 -4.05
CA ASN A 41 32.64 37.87 -3.61
C ASN A 41 31.33 37.09 -3.33
N PRO A 42 30.82 37.10 -2.09
CA PRO A 42 29.69 36.27 -1.69
C PRO A 42 28.38 36.60 -2.44
N LEU A 43 28.33 37.77 -3.09
CA LEU A 43 27.22 38.24 -3.93
C LEU A 43 27.29 37.71 -5.37
N LEU A 44 28.46 37.23 -5.82
CA LEU A 44 28.73 36.75 -7.18
C LEU A 44 28.99 35.24 -7.18
N LYS A 45 28.01 34.45 -6.72
CA LYS A 45 28.07 32.99 -6.89
C LYS A 45 27.67 32.61 -8.31
N LEU A 46 28.66 32.23 -9.12
CA LEU A 46 28.42 31.58 -10.41
C LEU A 46 27.62 30.28 -10.20
N LEU A 47 26.60 30.09 -11.04
CA LEU A 47 25.81 28.86 -11.03
C LEU A 47 26.70 27.70 -11.45
N LYS A 48 27.04 26.81 -10.52
CA LYS A 48 27.84 25.58 -10.76
C LYS A 48 27.20 24.60 -11.76
N VAL A 49 25.94 24.83 -12.15
CA VAL A 49 25.15 23.94 -12.99
C VAL A 49 24.40 24.77 -14.02
N THR A 50 24.57 24.43 -15.29
CA THR A 50 23.90 25.14 -16.38
C THR A 50 22.39 24.84 -16.37
N LYS A 51 21.60 25.70 -17.02
CA LYS A 51 20.15 25.46 -17.19
C LYS A 51 19.88 24.15 -17.96
N LYS A 52 20.75 23.81 -18.91
CA LYS A 52 20.69 22.57 -19.70
C LYS A 52 20.88 21.35 -18.80
N ASP A 53 21.90 21.37 -17.94
CA ASP A 53 22.17 20.26 -17.02
C ASP A 53 21.05 20.09 -15.99
N LYS A 54 20.50 21.19 -15.46
CA LYS A 54 19.32 21.14 -14.57
C LYS A 54 18.12 20.52 -15.26
N MET A 55 17.88 20.83 -16.53
CA MET A 55 16.79 20.26 -17.30
C MET A 55 17.01 18.76 -17.53
N GLN A 56 18.22 18.37 -17.91
CA GLN A 56 18.59 16.98 -18.16
C GLN A 56 18.51 16.13 -16.88
N ALA A 57 18.96 16.66 -15.74
CA ALA A 57 18.82 16.01 -14.44
C ALA A 57 17.35 15.80 -14.03
N LYS A 58 16.46 16.76 -14.32
CA LYS A 58 15.02 16.61 -14.09
C LYS A 58 14.42 15.50 -14.97
N THR A 59 14.77 15.47 -16.24
CA THR A 59 14.32 14.43 -17.18
C THR A 59 14.82 13.06 -16.76
N ASN A 60 16.11 12.94 -16.41
CA ASN A 60 16.71 11.68 -15.98
C ASN A 60 16.09 11.18 -14.67
N SER A 61 15.88 12.06 -13.68
CA SER A 61 15.20 11.70 -12.43
C SER A 61 13.75 11.24 -12.66
N PHE A 62 13.05 11.83 -13.63
CA PHE A 62 11.71 11.39 -14.01
C PHE A 62 11.72 10.01 -14.68
N ASN A 63 12.63 9.79 -15.63
CA ASN A 63 12.78 8.50 -16.32
C ASN A 63 13.21 7.39 -15.37
N GLU A 64 14.12 7.68 -14.44
CA GLU A 64 14.55 6.76 -13.39
C GLU A 64 13.38 6.40 -12.48
N ARG A 65 12.59 7.40 -12.04
CA ARG A 65 11.36 7.14 -11.28
C ARG A 65 10.35 6.32 -12.05
N LEU A 66 10.24 6.49 -13.36
CA LEU A 66 9.34 5.72 -14.22
C LEU A 66 9.81 4.27 -14.36
N ALA A 67 11.11 4.05 -14.57
CA ALA A 67 11.73 2.73 -14.65
C ALA A 67 11.65 1.98 -13.31
N GLN A 68 11.94 2.63 -12.19
CA GLN A 68 11.81 2.07 -10.84
C GLN A 68 10.35 1.80 -10.45
N LYS A 69 9.37 2.50 -11.05
CA LYS A 69 7.94 2.26 -10.84
C LYS A 69 7.46 0.93 -11.41
N ALA A 70 8.22 0.32 -12.32
CA ALA A 70 7.92 -1.01 -12.84
C ALA A 70 8.33 -2.14 -11.87
N THR A 71 9.25 -1.88 -10.92
CA THR A 71 9.87 -2.94 -10.12
C THR A 71 9.39 -3.00 -8.66
N PHE A 72 8.84 -1.91 -8.08
CA PHE A 72 8.41 -1.90 -6.67
C PHE A 72 6.88 -1.98 -6.49
N ASN A 73 6.34 -3.20 -6.61
CA ASN A 73 5.18 -3.78 -5.90
C ASN A 73 3.96 -2.90 -5.50
N LEU A 74 3.60 -1.85 -6.23
CA LEU A 74 2.31 -1.18 -6.14
C LEU A 74 1.57 -1.26 -7.47
N SER A 75 0.70 -2.28 -7.60
CA SER A 75 -0.57 -2.23 -8.35
C SER A 75 -0.60 -1.20 -9.50
N GLY A 76 -0.03 -1.57 -10.65
CA GLY A 76 -0.42 -1.02 -11.95
C GLY A 76 -0.06 0.43 -12.25
N GLY A 77 1.01 0.99 -11.69
CA GLY A 77 1.65 2.20 -12.22
C GLY A 77 0.82 3.50 -12.18
N VAL A 78 -0.39 3.50 -11.63
CA VAL A 78 -1.28 4.68 -11.59
C VAL A 78 -1.33 5.22 -10.16
N LEU A 79 -1.06 6.52 -10.00
CA LEU A 79 -1.18 7.19 -8.70
C LEU A 79 -2.61 7.08 -8.16
N LYS A 80 -2.78 6.97 -6.85
CA LYS A 80 -4.10 6.87 -6.20
C LYS A 80 -5.06 7.99 -6.63
N SER A 81 -4.57 9.21 -6.82
CA SER A 81 -5.36 10.35 -7.33
C SER A 81 -5.83 10.13 -8.77
N ALA A 82 -4.97 9.61 -9.65
CA ALA A 82 -5.30 9.28 -11.03
C ALA A 82 -6.32 8.14 -11.10
N LEU A 83 -6.18 7.09 -10.27
CA LEU A 83 -7.16 6.01 -10.17
C LEU A 83 -8.53 6.54 -9.69
N ARG A 84 -8.55 7.43 -8.69
CA ARG A 84 -9.78 8.08 -8.22
C ARG A 84 -10.43 8.94 -9.31
N ARG A 85 -9.65 9.70 -10.08
CA ARG A 85 -10.14 10.49 -11.21
C ARG A 85 -10.75 9.60 -12.30
N ARG A 86 -10.08 8.49 -12.67
CA ARG A 86 -10.59 7.51 -13.63
C ARG A 86 -11.94 6.95 -13.20
N LYS A 87 -12.03 6.47 -11.96
CA LYS A 87 -13.28 5.93 -11.39
C LYS A 87 -14.41 6.95 -11.32
N ARG A 88 -14.11 8.22 -11.06
CA ARG A 88 -15.13 9.29 -11.08
C ARG A 88 -15.67 9.53 -12.49
N LYS A 89 -14.79 9.63 -13.49
CA LYS A 89 -15.18 9.79 -14.90
C LYS A 89 -16.02 8.61 -15.38
N GLU A 90 -15.58 7.39 -15.08
CA GLU A 90 -16.30 6.15 -15.42
C GLU A 90 -17.69 6.14 -14.76
N LYS A 91 -17.78 6.51 -13.47
CA LYS A 91 -19.06 6.65 -12.78
C LYS A 91 -19.95 7.73 -13.42
N GLU A 92 -19.39 8.86 -13.87
CA GLU A 92 -20.16 9.91 -14.56
C GLU A 92 -20.64 9.49 -15.95
N GLN A 93 -19.89 8.62 -16.64
CA GLN A 93 -20.29 8.02 -17.90
C GLN A 93 -21.40 6.97 -17.71
N LEU A 94 -21.38 6.23 -16.61
CA LEU A 94 -22.39 5.24 -16.24
C LEU A 94 -23.66 5.83 -15.59
N LYS A 95 -23.69 7.13 -15.28
CA LYS A 95 -24.92 7.77 -14.81
C LYS A 95 -25.95 7.76 -15.94
N PRO A 96 -27.25 7.58 -15.66
CA PRO A 96 -28.29 7.70 -16.66
C PRO A 96 -28.21 9.07 -17.35
N LYS A 97 -27.95 9.06 -18.65
CA LYS A 97 -27.99 10.23 -19.51
C LYS A 97 -29.11 10.03 -20.51
N MET A 98 -30.21 10.77 -20.33
CA MET A 98 -31.36 10.69 -21.23
C MET A 98 -31.00 11.11 -22.66
N ASP A 99 -30.01 12.00 -22.80
CA ASP A 99 -29.51 12.46 -24.10
C ASP A 99 -28.86 11.34 -24.92
N ASP A 100 -28.24 10.36 -24.25
CA ASP A 100 -27.61 9.20 -24.91
C ASP A 100 -28.67 8.21 -25.46
N LEU A 101 -29.86 8.17 -24.84
CA LEU A 101 -30.96 7.34 -25.33
C LEU A 101 -31.48 7.83 -26.68
N LEU A 102 -31.45 9.14 -26.94
CA LEU A 102 -31.89 9.68 -28.24
C LEU A 102 -30.83 9.50 -29.34
N SER A 103 -29.54 9.38 -28.99
CA SER A 103 -28.44 9.18 -29.95
C SER A 103 -28.05 7.72 -30.18
N SER A 104 -28.34 6.81 -29.24
CA SER A 104 -28.00 5.39 -29.34
C SER A 104 -29.13 4.52 -29.88
N LEU A 105 -30.34 5.07 -30.07
CA LEU A 105 -31.42 4.36 -30.73
C LEU A 105 -31.01 4.09 -32.19
N PRO A 106 -30.86 2.82 -32.61
CA PRO A 106 -30.74 2.51 -34.03
C PRO A 106 -31.99 3.02 -34.72
N ALA A 107 -31.83 3.61 -35.91
CA ALA A 107 -32.96 3.97 -36.76
C ALA A 107 -33.92 2.78 -36.82
N SER A 108 -35.18 3.03 -36.45
CA SER A 108 -36.22 2.05 -36.13
C SER A 108 -36.18 0.78 -37.01
N THR A 109 -35.48 -0.25 -36.53
CA THR A 109 -35.74 -1.64 -36.92
C THR A 109 -36.30 -2.33 -35.69
N VAL A 110 -37.60 -2.59 -35.73
CA VAL A 110 -38.36 -3.19 -34.63
C VAL A 110 -37.97 -4.67 -34.52
N ASN A 111 -36.89 -4.97 -33.79
CA ASN A 111 -36.57 -6.33 -33.41
C ASN A 111 -37.26 -6.65 -32.08
N VAL A 112 -38.38 -7.36 -32.17
CA VAL A 112 -39.08 -7.92 -31.01
C VAL A 112 -38.23 -9.08 -30.46
N VAL A 113 -37.40 -8.79 -29.46
CA VAL A 113 -36.65 -9.84 -28.74
C VAL A 113 -37.52 -10.34 -27.59
N ASP A 114 -37.90 -11.61 -27.65
CA ASP A 114 -38.72 -12.27 -26.62
C ASP A 114 -37.93 -12.37 -25.29
N ALA A 115 -38.48 -11.73 -24.24
CA ALA A 115 -37.89 -11.63 -22.90
C ALA A 115 -37.88 -12.97 -22.13
N SER A 116 -38.46 -14.02 -22.71
CA SER A 116 -38.54 -15.36 -22.13
C SER A 116 -37.18 -16.10 -22.10
N SER A 117 -36.20 -15.66 -22.89
CA SER A 117 -34.88 -16.32 -23.04
C SER A 117 -33.87 -16.03 -21.91
N TRP A 118 -34.16 -15.09 -21.00
CA TRP A 118 -33.23 -14.71 -19.92
C TRP A 118 -33.40 -15.51 -18.62
N LYS A 119 -34.35 -16.44 -18.56
CA LYS A 119 -34.52 -17.35 -17.42
C LYS A 119 -33.64 -18.59 -17.56
N LYS A 120 -32.39 -18.47 -17.09
CA LYS A 120 -31.53 -19.49 -16.44
C LYS A 120 -30.06 -19.26 -16.75
N MET A 121 -29.51 -18.15 -16.26
CA MET A 121 -28.08 -18.08 -15.98
C MET A 121 -27.92 -18.34 -14.47
N GLU A 122 -27.87 -19.61 -14.08
CA GLU A 122 -27.48 -19.95 -12.72
C GLU A 122 -26.02 -19.56 -12.53
N PHE A 123 -25.78 -18.55 -11.68
CA PHE A 123 -24.44 -18.12 -11.36
C PHE A 123 -23.72 -19.23 -10.59
N VAL A 124 -22.74 -19.87 -11.22
CA VAL A 124 -21.84 -20.80 -10.54
C VAL A 124 -21.03 -20.00 -9.50
N LYS A 125 -21.27 -20.28 -8.22
CA LYS A 125 -20.53 -19.66 -7.12
C LYS A 125 -19.05 -20.05 -7.25
N ALA A 126 -18.17 -19.06 -7.44
CA ALA A 126 -16.74 -19.32 -7.56
C ALA A 126 -16.23 -20.10 -6.33
N THR A 127 -15.57 -21.23 -6.57
CA THR A 127 -15.09 -22.19 -5.55
C THR A 127 -13.94 -21.64 -4.69
N SER A 128 -13.33 -20.51 -5.07
CA SER A 128 -12.29 -19.84 -4.30
C SER A 128 -12.84 -18.60 -3.60
N ALA A 129 -13.58 -18.82 -2.51
CA ALA A 129 -13.84 -17.76 -1.56
C ALA A 129 -12.49 -17.32 -0.96
N LYS A 130 -11.95 -16.20 -1.46
CA LYS A 130 -10.81 -15.54 -0.79
C LYS A 130 -11.19 -15.38 0.68
N PRO A 131 -10.30 -15.70 1.64
CA PRO A 131 -10.61 -15.58 3.06
C PRO A 131 -10.91 -14.11 3.37
N SER A 132 -12.21 -13.79 3.37
CA SER A 132 -12.71 -12.47 3.67
C SER A 132 -12.55 -12.29 5.16
N ASN A 133 -11.73 -11.32 5.56
CA ASN A 133 -11.56 -10.87 6.94
C ASN A 133 -10.69 -11.76 7.87
N MET A 134 -9.67 -12.44 7.32
CA MET A 134 -8.61 -12.99 8.17
C MET A 134 -7.58 -11.91 8.55
N PRO A 135 -7.08 -11.90 9.80
CA PRO A 135 -6.04 -10.97 10.21
C PRO A 135 -4.77 -11.19 9.38
N ASN A 136 -4.22 -10.11 8.81
CA ASN A 136 -3.01 -10.19 7.99
C ASN A 136 -1.76 -10.29 8.89
N PRO A 137 -1.00 -11.39 8.86
CA PRO A 137 0.18 -11.59 9.72
C PRO A 137 1.31 -10.60 9.45
N GLN A 138 1.39 -10.02 8.25
CA GLN A 138 2.40 -9.02 7.90
C GLN A 138 2.13 -7.64 8.53
N LYS A 139 0.89 -7.39 8.98
CA LYS A 139 0.53 -6.13 9.63
C LYS A 139 0.60 -6.31 11.15
N HIS A 140 1.17 -5.32 11.85
CA HIS A 140 1.22 -5.33 13.31
C HIS A 140 -0.16 -5.61 13.96
N SER A 141 -1.23 -4.97 13.47
CA SER A 141 -2.58 -5.18 13.99
C SER A 141 -3.13 -6.59 13.74
N GLY A 142 -2.69 -7.25 12.66
CA GLY A 142 -3.07 -8.63 12.38
C GLY A 142 -2.26 -9.60 13.23
N HIS A 143 -0.95 -9.35 13.37
CA HIS A 143 -0.08 -10.10 14.27
C HIS A 143 -0.58 -10.09 15.72
N THR A 144 -0.97 -8.93 16.27
CA THR A 144 -1.53 -8.85 17.62
C THR A 144 -2.81 -9.68 17.79
N LYS A 145 -3.69 -9.66 16.77
CA LYS A 145 -4.93 -10.44 16.80
C LYS A 145 -4.69 -11.94 16.69
N LEU A 146 -3.70 -12.35 15.88
CA LEU A 146 -3.28 -13.74 15.79
C LEU A 146 -2.71 -14.22 17.12
N LEU A 147 -1.86 -13.42 17.75
CA LEU A 147 -1.27 -13.75 19.05
C LEU A 147 -2.33 -13.88 20.16
N GLU A 148 -3.34 -13.02 20.15
CA GLU A 148 -4.47 -13.12 21.08
C GLU A 148 -5.25 -14.44 20.88
N ALA A 149 -5.55 -14.79 19.62
CA ALA A 149 -6.24 -16.04 19.29
C ALA A 149 -5.39 -17.28 19.64
N GLU A 150 -4.09 -17.23 19.38
CA GLU A 150 -3.14 -18.29 19.71
C GLU A 150 -3.02 -18.47 21.23
N ASN A 151 -2.96 -17.40 22.00
CA ASN A 151 -2.94 -17.46 23.46
C ASN A 151 -4.21 -18.13 24.01
N GLN A 152 -5.39 -17.75 23.48
CA GLN A 152 -6.65 -18.39 23.88
C GLN A 152 -6.67 -19.89 23.53
N HIS A 153 -6.19 -20.24 22.33
CA HIS A 153 -6.09 -21.63 21.92
C HIS A 153 -5.12 -22.41 22.81
N PHE A 154 -3.96 -21.84 23.14
CA PHE A 154 -2.97 -22.44 24.02
C PHE A 154 -3.52 -22.68 25.43
N SER A 155 -4.17 -21.68 26.03
CA SER A 155 -4.81 -21.85 27.34
C SER A 155 -5.86 -22.95 27.34
N ARG A 156 -6.61 -23.11 26.23
CA ARG A 156 -7.58 -24.20 26.07
C ARG A 156 -6.91 -25.57 26.00
N VAL A 157 -5.84 -25.71 25.23
CA VAL A 157 -5.08 -26.96 25.11
C VAL A 157 -4.49 -27.39 26.46
N LEU A 158 -4.02 -26.43 27.28
CA LEU A 158 -3.53 -26.73 28.63
C LEU A 158 -4.60 -27.27 29.58
N GLN A 159 -5.88 -26.94 29.35
CA GLN A 159 -7.00 -27.42 30.14
C GLN A 159 -7.52 -28.80 29.70
N ASP A 160 -7.08 -29.30 28.54
CA ASP A 160 -7.56 -30.56 27.98
C ASP A 160 -6.98 -31.76 28.73
N ARG A 161 -7.85 -32.65 29.22
CA ARG A 161 -7.43 -33.82 30.02
C ARG A 161 -6.53 -34.77 29.24
N LEU A 162 -6.80 -34.96 27.95
CA LEU A 162 -5.99 -35.79 27.06
C LEU A 162 -4.57 -35.23 26.90
N PHE A 163 -4.46 -33.89 26.82
CA PHE A 163 -3.18 -33.20 26.73
C PHE A 163 -2.41 -33.27 28.05
N GLN A 164 -3.10 -33.12 29.20
CA GLN A 164 -2.49 -33.26 30.53
C GLN A 164 -1.97 -34.67 30.81
N GLN A 165 -2.66 -35.71 30.33
CA GLN A 165 -2.23 -37.10 30.48
C GLN A 165 -1.04 -37.44 29.57
N SER A 166 -1.08 -37.02 28.31
CA SER A 166 -0.03 -37.36 27.33
C SER A 166 0.14 -36.28 26.25
N PRO A 167 0.98 -35.26 26.48
CA PRO A 167 1.06 -34.10 25.58
C PRO A 167 1.54 -34.49 24.17
N PHE A 168 2.53 -35.38 24.07
CA PHE A 168 3.08 -35.80 22.78
C PHE A 168 2.14 -36.72 21.98
N ALA A 169 1.30 -37.52 22.64
CA ALA A 169 0.33 -38.37 21.95
C ALA A 169 -0.85 -37.55 21.43
N ALA A 170 -1.36 -36.62 22.24
CA ALA A 170 -2.37 -35.64 21.82
C ALA A 170 -1.87 -34.79 20.64
N LEU A 171 -0.61 -34.34 20.67
CA LEU A 171 0.00 -33.59 19.56
C LEU A 171 0.08 -34.43 18.28
N LYS A 172 0.50 -35.70 18.36
CA LYS A 172 0.54 -36.61 17.19
C LYS A 172 -0.84 -36.76 16.55
N GLN A 173 -1.89 -36.91 17.35
CA GLN A 173 -3.26 -37.00 16.87
C GLN A 173 -3.72 -35.70 16.20
N ALA A 174 -3.45 -34.55 16.81
CA ALA A 174 -3.79 -33.24 16.24
C ALA A 174 -3.10 -32.98 14.90
N ILE A 175 -1.81 -33.37 14.77
CA ILE A 175 -1.06 -33.25 13.51
C ILE A 175 -1.63 -34.19 12.44
N ALA A 176 -2.02 -35.42 12.82
CA ALA A 176 -2.63 -36.37 11.89
C ALA A 176 -3.98 -35.86 11.34
N LEU A 177 -4.81 -35.25 12.20
CA LEU A 177 -6.10 -34.67 11.80
C LEU A 177 -5.95 -33.46 10.85
N LYS A 178 -4.87 -32.67 10.98
CA LYS A 178 -4.63 -31.49 10.13
C LYS A 178 -4.16 -31.83 8.70
N LYS A 179 -3.68 -33.06 8.49
CA LYS A 179 -3.14 -33.50 7.18
C LYS A 179 -4.24 -33.96 6.20
N GLN A 180 -5.44 -34.23 6.70
CA GLN A 180 -6.63 -34.52 5.88
C GLN A 180 -7.38 -33.23 5.52
#